data_AF-A0A367JD31-F1
#
_entry.id   AF-A0A367JD31-F1
#
_cell.length_a   1.000
_cell.length_b   1.000
_cell.length_c   1.000
_cell.angle_alpha   90.00
_cell.angle_beta   90.00
_cell.angle_gamma   90.00
#
_symmetry.space_group_name_H-M   'P 1'
#
loop_
_entity.id
_entity.type
_entity.pdbx_description
1 polymer ?
#
loop_
_entity_poly.entity_id
_entity_poly.type
_entity_poly.pdbx_seq_one_letter_code
_entity_poly.pdbx_strand_id
1 'polypeptide(L)'
;MQSSKIFLRHLCFDCEETLSSPSALINHLKNRHQMFVKPRPSGLKRPKERNVSYITKSKDIDPETIIRYACPSCWFECEDKETHRQHIIEEHLNDFPTDEEGEDQEQNQKNSKNDKFDTKSIHERENEILA
;
A
#
# COMPACT_ATOMS: atom_id res chain seq x y z
N MET A 1 -18.74 26.25 -5.58
CA MET A 1 -18.17 25.73 -4.32
C MET A 1 -16.82 25.15 -4.67
N GLN A 2 -15.73 25.65 -4.08
CA GLN A 2 -14.40 25.09 -4.32
C GLN A 2 -14.25 23.81 -3.50
N SER A 3 -13.75 22.73 -4.11
CA SER A 3 -13.43 21.49 -3.39
C SER A 3 -11.96 21.50 -2.97
N SER A 4 -11.68 21.15 -1.72
CA SER A 4 -10.32 21.00 -1.22
C SER A 4 -9.66 19.76 -1.83
N LYS A 5 -8.40 19.90 -2.25
CA LYS A 5 -7.59 18.78 -2.71
C LYS A 5 -6.79 18.23 -1.54
N ILE A 6 -6.91 16.93 -1.27
CA ILE A 6 -6.21 16.27 -0.17
C ILE A 6 -5.32 15.16 -0.72
N PHE A 7 -4.04 15.20 -0.37
CA PHE A 7 -3.11 14.10 -0.58
C PHE A 7 -2.85 13.38 0.73
N LEU A 8 -3.04 12.06 0.71
CA LEU A 8 -2.87 11.19 1.86
C LEU A 8 -1.47 10.58 1.86
N ARG A 9 -0.65 10.97 2.84
CA ARG A 9 0.69 10.44 3.04
C ARG A 9 0.66 9.26 4.01
N HIS A 10 1.35 8.18 3.66
CA HIS A 10 1.57 7.03 4.54
C HIS A 10 2.94 7.13 5.20
N LEU A 11 3.02 7.89 6.30
CA LEU A 11 4.26 8.08 7.06
C LEU A 11 4.29 7.15 8.27
N CYS A 12 5.42 6.50 8.53
CA CYS A 12 5.68 5.89 9.83
C CYS A 12 5.93 6.99 10.87
N PHE A 13 5.14 7.04 11.94
CA PHE A 13 5.31 8.07 12.97
C PHE A 13 6.55 7.85 13.86
N ASP A 14 7.11 6.64 13.89
CA ASP A 14 8.23 6.27 14.75
C ASP A 14 9.59 6.52 14.08
N CYS A 15 9.75 6.15 12.80
CA CYS A 15 11.01 6.36 12.05
C CYS A 15 10.91 7.32 10.86
N GLU A 16 9.75 7.92 10.61
CA GLU A 16 9.51 8.90 9.54
C GLU A 16 9.72 8.38 8.10
N GLU A 17 9.80 7.06 7.92
CA GLU A 17 9.80 6.46 6.59
C GLU A 17 8.45 6.75 5.88
N THR A 18 8.50 7.16 4.61
CA THR A 18 7.30 7.35 3.79
C THR A 18 7.07 6.14 2.88
N LEU A 19 5.90 5.54 3.00
CA LEU A 19 5.52 4.31 2.32
C LEU A 19 4.53 4.60 1.18
N SER A 20 4.47 3.70 0.21
CA SER A 20 3.65 3.86 -0.99
C SER A 20 2.17 3.51 -0.79
N SER A 21 1.83 2.76 0.27
CA SER A 21 0.47 2.26 0.50
C SER A 21 0.19 2.00 1.98
N PRO A 22 -1.10 1.92 2.38
CA PRO A 22 -1.49 1.55 3.74
C PRO A 22 -0.92 0.19 4.15
N SER A 23 -1.01 -0.82 3.28
CA SER A 23 -0.51 -2.17 3.55
C SER A 23 1.00 -2.20 3.77
N ALA A 24 1.75 -1.40 3.00
CA ALA A 24 3.19 -1.24 3.20
C ALA A 24 3.49 -0.62 4.57
N LEU A 25 2.72 0.38 5.00
CA LEU A 25 2.86 0.97 6.33
C LEU A 25 2.54 -0.03 7.47
N ILE A 26 1.48 -0.83 7.34
CA ILE A 26 1.17 -1.90 8.33
C ILE A 26 2.32 -2.89 8.44
N ASN A 27 2.80 -3.39 7.30
CA ASN A 27 3.91 -4.35 7.28
C ASN A 27 5.20 -3.74 7.85
N HIS A 28 5.45 -2.46 7.57
CA HIS A 28 6.57 -1.73 8.14
C HIS A 28 6.45 -1.63 9.68
N LEU A 29 5.30 -1.20 10.20
CA LEU A 29 5.03 -1.11 11.64
C LEU A 29 5.21 -2.48 12.34
N LYS A 30 4.68 -3.54 11.74
CA LYS A 30 4.83 -4.91 12.24
C LYS A 30 6.29 -5.36 12.28
N ASN A 31 7.02 -5.24 11.16
CA ASN A 31 8.34 -5.86 11.03
C ASN A 31 9.48 -5.01 11.60
N ARG A 32 9.36 -3.68 11.60
CA ARG A 32 10.40 -2.77 12.09
C ARG A 32 10.18 -2.33 13.53
N HIS A 33 8.93 -2.17 13.93
CA HIS A 33 8.58 -1.59 15.23
C HIS A 33 7.82 -2.56 16.15
N GLN A 34 7.55 -3.80 15.70
CA GLN A 34 6.78 -4.80 16.45
C GLN A 34 5.40 -4.28 16.88
N MET A 35 4.83 -3.35 16.11
CA MET A 35 3.50 -2.79 16.35
C MET A 35 2.48 -3.50 15.48
N PHE A 36 1.49 -4.14 16.11
CA PHE A 36 0.44 -4.89 15.43
C PHE A 36 -0.82 -4.05 15.33
N VAL A 37 -1.15 -3.60 14.12
CA VAL A 37 -2.35 -2.82 13.83
C VAL A 37 -3.27 -3.58 12.89
N LYS A 38 -4.59 -3.48 13.11
CA LYS A 38 -5.57 -4.16 12.25
C LYS A 38 -5.56 -3.57 10.83
N PRO A 39 -5.62 -4.39 9.77
CA PRO A 39 -5.79 -3.87 8.42
C PRO A 39 -7.19 -3.32 8.21
N ARG A 40 -7.29 -2.36 7.28
CA ARG A 40 -8.59 -1.85 6.84
C ARG A 40 -9.41 -2.97 6.16
N PRO A 41 -10.73 -3.07 6.39
CA PRO A 41 -11.57 -4.05 5.72
C PRO A 41 -11.48 -3.93 4.19
N SER A 42 -11.24 -5.04 3.52
CA SER A 42 -11.22 -5.11 2.05
C SER A 42 -12.60 -4.90 1.44
N GLY A 43 -12.64 -4.35 0.23
CA GLY A 43 -13.90 -4.17 -0.53
C GLY A 43 -14.69 -2.90 -0.18
N LEU A 44 -14.37 -2.22 0.93
CA LEU A 44 -14.96 -0.92 1.26
C LEU A 44 -14.21 0.21 0.57
N LYS A 45 -14.96 1.19 0.05
CA LYS A 45 -14.39 2.44 -0.51
C LYS A 45 -14.41 3.54 0.55
N ARG A 46 -13.50 4.50 0.43
CA ARG A 46 -13.53 5.73 1.24
C ARG A 46 -14.89 6.41 1.06
N PRO A 47 -15.58 6.80 2.15
CA PRO A 47 -16.78 7.60 2.05
C PRO A 47 -16.55 8.86 1.21
N LYS A 48 -17.51 9.19 0.35
CA LYS A 48 -17.42 10.40 -0.48
C LYS A 48 -17.86 11.61 0.33
N GLU A 49 -16.96 12.57 0.50
CA GLU A 49 -17.28 13.86 1.09
C GLU A 49 -17.61 14.88 -0.01
N ARG A 50 -18.62 15.73 0.20
CA ARG A 50 -19.16 16.61 -0.87
C ARG A 50 -18.17 17.64 -1.41
N ASN A 51 -17.15 18.01 -0.62
CA ASN A 51 -16.23 19.11 -0.95
C ASN A 51 -14.76 18.70 -0.91
N VAL A 52 -14.46 17.40 -1.01
CA VAL A 52 -13.08 16.89 -0.93
C VAL A 52 -12.77 16.07 -2.17
N SER A 53 -11.62 16.36 -2.77
CA SER A 53 -11.03 15.58 -3.85
C SER A 53 -9.73 14.95 -3.38
N TYR A 54 -9.69 13.62 -3.31
CA TYR A 54 -8.50 12.89 -2.88
C TYR A 54 -7.56 12.64 -4.06
N ILE A 55 -6.33 13.14 -3.94
CA ILE A 55 -5.24 12.92 -4.88
C ILE A 55 -4.52 11.62 -4.50
N THR A 56 -4.33 10.74 -5.47
CA THR A 56 -3.71 9.42 -5.26
C THR A 56 -2.26 9.34 -5.75
N LYS A 57 -1.81 10.29 -6.57
CA LYS A 57 -0.46 10.30 -7.15
C LYS A 57 0.29 11.52 -6.66
N SER A 58 1.51 11.31 -6.18
CA SER A 58 2.37 12.39 -5.68
C SER A 58 2.69 13.45 -6.74
N LYS A 59 2.73 13.07 -8.02
CA LYS A 59 2.97 13.99 -9.13
C LYS A 59 1.82 14.99 -9.39
N ASP A 60 0.63 14.71 -8.87
CA ASP A 60 -0.55 15.55 -9.07
C ASP A 60 -0.74 16.53 -7.89
N ILE A 61 0.19 16.53 -6.91
CA ILE A 61 0.21 17.46 -5.78
C ILE A 61 0.62 18.84 -6.29
N ASP A 62 -0.23 19.83 -6.01
CA ASP A 62 0.03 21.25 -6.26
C ASP A 62 0.23 22.02 -4.93
N PRO A 63 0.71 23.28 -4.95
CA PRO A 63 0.94 24.05 -3.72
C PRO A 63 -0.31 24.31 -2.86
N GLU A 64 -1.51 24.17 -3.44
CA GLU A 64 -2.79 24.33 -2.73
C GLU A 64 -3.31 23.00 -2.16
N THR A 65 -2.63 21.89 -2.45
CA THR A 65 -2.99 20.55 -1.99
C THR A 65 -2.68 20.41 -0.51
N ILE A 66 -3.70 20.07 0.27
CA ILE A 66 -3.57 19.79 1.70
C ILE A 66 -2.96 18.40 1.87
N ILE A 67 -1.85 18.30 2.58
CA ILE A 67 -1.23 17.01 2.92
C ILE A 67 -1.77 16.57 4.29
N ARG A 68 -2.30 15.36 4.36
CA ARG A 68 -2.75 14.73 5.61
C ARG A 68 -2.07 13.37 5.78
N TYR A 69 -1.99 12.92 7.02
CA TYR A 69 -1.47 11.59 7.35
C TYR A 69 -2.62 10.59 7.34
N ALA A 70 -2.52 9.58 6.47
CA ALA A 70 -3.56 8.56 6.38
C ALA A 70 -3.31 7.43 7.35
N CYS A 71 -4.29 7.17 8.21
CA CYS A 71 -4.32 5.97 9.02
C CYS A 71 -4.30 4.71 8.13
N PRO A 72 -3.41 3.73 8.41
CA PRO A 72 -3.36 2.49 7.65
C PRO A 72 -4.54 1.55 7.92
N SER A 73 -5.21 1.71 9.07
CA SER A 73 -6.22 0.78 9.59
C SER A 73 -7.67 1.23 9.36
N CYS A 74 -7.92 2.54 9.25
CA CYS A 74 -9.25 3.10 9.03
C CYS A 74 -9.22 4.29 8.05
N TRP A 75 -10.36 4.90 7.72
CA TRP A 75 -10.41 6.03 6.78
C TRP A 75 -10.05 7.38 7.40
N PHE A 76 -9.69 7.43 8.68
CA PHE A 76 -9.33 8.67 9.35
C PHE A 76 -8.05 9.28 8.77
N GLU A 77 -8.03 10.61 8.74
CA GLU A 77 -6.89 11.41 8.31
C GLU A 77 -6.50 12.36 9.42
N CYS A 78 -5.19 12.48 9.65
CA CYS A 78 -4.64 13.29 10.72
C CYS A 78 -3.93 14.50 10.13
N GLU A 79 -3.97 15.61 10.84
CA GLU A 79 -3.38 16.86 10.38
C GLU A 79 -1.87 16.91 10.53
N ASP A 80 -1.35 16.23 11.54
CA ASP A 80 0.04 16.21 11.91
C ASP A 80 0.48 14.80 12.33
N LYS A 81 1.79 14.66 12.56
CA LYS A 81 2.40 13.36 12.90
C LYS A 81 2.03 12.90 14.31
N GLU A 82 1.86 13.81 15.26
CA GLU A 82 1.53 13.51 16.65
C GLU A 82 0.10 13.01 16.77
N THR A 83 -0.85 13.68 16.13
CA THR A 83 -2.25 13.21 16.06
C THR A 83 -2.35 11.87 15.34
N HIS A 84 -1.55 11.64 14.28
CA HIS A 84 -1.46 10.36 13.61
C HIS A 84 -0.94 9.23 14.51
N ARG A 85 0.12 9.50 15.26
CA ARG A 85 0.67 8.57 16.25
C ARG A 85 -0.37 8.21 17.30
N GLN A 86 -0.98 9.23 17.90
CA GLN A 86 -1.95 9.03 18.97
C GLN A 86 -3.15 8.20 18.51
N HIS A 87 -3.70 8.55 17.35
CA HIS A 87 -4.82 7.81 16.76
C HIS A 87 -4.48 6.32 16.53
N ILE A 88 -3.30 6.02 15.98
CA ILE A 88 -2.92 4.62 15.76
C ILE A 88 -2.76 3.86 17.09
N ILE A 89 -2.13 4.48 18.08
CA ILE A 89 -1.88 3.85 19.38
C ILE A 89 -3.19 3.61 20.14
N GLU A 90 -4.09 4.58 20.17
CA GLU A 90 -5.33 4.49 20.96
C GLU A 90 -6.39 3.62 20.28
N GLU A 91 -6.53 3.69 18.96
CA GLU A 91 -7.67 3.09 18.25
C GLU A 91 -7.34 1.76 17.57
N HIS A 92 -6.06 1.48 17.32
CA HIS A 92 -5.66 0.40 16.40
C HIS A 92 -4.53 -0.50 16.89
N LEU A 93 -3.75 -0.08 17.88
CA LEU A 93 -2.73 -0.93 18.47
C LEU A 93 -3.42 -2.05 19.24
N ASN A 94 -3.27 -3.28 18.78
CA ASN A 94 -3.69 -4.45 19.53
C ASN A 94 -2.56 -4.84 20.48
N ASP A 95 -2.89 -5.15 21.73
CA ASP A 95 -1.88 -5.50 22.72
C ASP A 95 -1.08 -6.76 22.35
N PHE A 96 -1.66 -7.74 21.64
CA PHE A 96 -0.92 -8.92 21.19
C PHE A 96 -1.55 -9.53 19.93
N PRO A 97 -0.77 -10.17 19.04
CA PRO A 97 -1.33 -11.17 18.14
C PRO A 97 -1.79 -12.33 19.00
N THR A 98 -3.10 -12.48 19.21
CA THR A 98 -3.62 -13.81 19.53
C THR A 98 -3.40 -14.63 18.27
N ASP A 99 -2.75 -15.79 18.41
CA ASP A 99 -2.53 -16.77 17.33
C ASP A 99 -3.85 -17.43 16.87
N GLU A 100 -4.93 -16.65 16.76
CA GLU A 100 -6.21 -17.09 16.23
C GLU A 100 -6.16 -16.93 14.70
N GLU A 101 -5.57 -17.98 14.12
CA GLU A 101 -5.99 -18.68 12.91
C GLU A 101 -6.39 -17.84 11.69
N GLY A 102 -5.60 -18.01 10.63
CA GLY A 102 -5.92 -17.50 9.31
C GLY A 102 -7.22 -18.10 8.79
N GLU A 103 -8.13 -17.22 8.40
CA GLU A 103 -9.21 -17.59 7.48
C GLU A 103 -8.76 -17.26 6.04
N ASP A 104 -8.87 -18.29 5.22
CA ASP A 104 -8.33 -18.48 3.88
C ASP A 104 -8.55 -17.32 2.90
N GLN A 105 -7.48 -16.94 2.19
CA GLN A 105 -7.60 -16.34 0.86
C GLN A 105 -6.93 -17.26 -0.17
N GLU A 106 -7.66 -18.30 -0.57
CA GLU A 106 -7.36 -19.07 -1.77
C GLU A 106 -7.53 -18.17 -3.01
N GLN A 107 -6.45 -17.50 -3.43
CA GLN A 107 -6.38 -16.83 -4.73
C GLN A 107 -5.82 -17.80 -5.77
N ASN A 108 -6.75 -18.54 -6.39
CA ASN A 108 -6.56 -19.37 -7.57
C ASN A 108 -6.10 -18.52 -8.77
N GLN A 109 -4.79 -18.40 -8.97
CA GLN A 109 -4.20 -17.81 -10.18
C GLN A 109 -4.23 -18.82 -11.33
N LYS A 110 -5.30 -18.82 -12.13
CA LYS A 110 -5.27 -19.39 -13.48
C LYS A 110 -4.67 -18.36 -14.44
N ASN A 111 -3.36 -18.44 -14.61
CA ASN A 111 -2.64 -17.66 -15.62
C ASN A 111 -2.80 -18.35 -16.99
N SER A 112 -3.80 -17.93 -17.78
CA SER A 112 -3.90 -18.28 -19.20
C SER A 112 -2.79 -17.56 -19.98
N LYS A 113 -1.77 -18.32 -20.36
CA LYS A 113 -0.73 -17.91 -21.31
C LYS A 113 -1.35 -17.81 -22.70
N ASN A 114 -1.56 -16.60 -23.18
CA ASN A 114 -1.55 -16.30 -24.61
C ASN A 114 -0.36 -15.39 -24.85
N ASP A 115 0.63 -15.88 -25.59
CA ASP A 115 1.10 -15.16 -26.77
C ASP A 115 1.94 -16.11 -27.63
N LYS A 116 1.38 -16.37 -28.82
CA LYS A 116 2.06 -16.97 -29.97
C LYS A 116 2.93 -15.89 -30.60
N PHE A 117 4.19 -16.21 -30.90
CA PHE A 117 4.76 -15.77 -32.18
C PHE A 117 5.81 -16.77 -32.69
N ASP A 118 5.45 -17.41 -33.79
CA ASP A 118 6.22 -18.23 -34.73
C ASP A 118 7.38 -17.43 -35.36
N THR A 119 8.62 -17.93 -35.38
CA THR A 119 9.36 -18.57 -36.50
C THR A 119 10.82 -18.15 -36.32
N LYS A 120 11.89 -18.89 -36.65
CA LYS A 120 12.22 -19.61 -37.88
C LYS A 120 13.49 -20.45 -37.63
N SER A 121 13.54 -21.60 -38.29
CA SER A 121 14.65 -22.56 -38.42
C SER A 121 15.81 -22.02 -39.30
N ILE A 122 16.94 -22.76 -39.28
CA ILE A 122 18.13 -22.81 -40.20
C ILE A 122 19.43 -22.41 -39.47
N HIS A 123 20.61 -23.03 -39.59
CA HIS A 123 21.16 -24.34 -39.98
C HIS A 123 22.71 -24.14 -39.93
N GLU A 124 23.48 -25.11 -39.41
CA GLU A 124 24.95 -25.30 -39.60
C GLU A 124 25.91 -24.16 -39.11
N ARG A 125 27.19 -24.35 -38.75
CA ARG A 125 28.18 -25.43 -38.86
C ARG A 125 29.34 -25.12 -37.88
N GLU A 126 30.01 -26.18 -37.42
CA GLU A 126 31.46 -26.30 -37.13
C GLU A 126 32.17 -25.31 -36.17
N ASN A 127 32.69 -25.88 -35.07
CA ASN A 127 33.98 -25.44 -34.53
C ASN A 127 34.76 -26.67 -34.02
N GLU A 128 35.91 -26.87 -34.65
CA GLU A 128 36.95 -27.84 -34.31
C GLU A 128 37.47 -27.60 -32.89
N ILE A 129 37.57 -28.65 -32.09
CA ILE A 129 38.34 -28.66 -30.85
C ILE A 129 39.38 -29.76 -30.95
N LEU A 130 40.64 -29.34 -30.79
CA LEU A 130 41.85 -30.15 -30.67
C LEU A 130 41.68 -31.36 -29.73
N ALA A 131 42.09 -32.53 -30.21
CA ALA A 131 42.92 -33.49 -29.47
C ALA A 131 43.44 -34.58 -30.43
#